data_AF-A0A919S797-F1
#
_entry.id   AF-A0A919S797-F1
#
_cell.length_a   1.000
_cell.length_b   1.000
_cell.length_c   1.000
_cell.angle_alpha   90.00
_cell.angle_beta   90.00
_cell.angle_gamma   90.00
#
_symmetry.space_group_name_H-M   'P 1'
#
loop_
_entity.id
_entity.type
_entity.pdbx_description
1 polymer ?
#
loop_
_entity_poly.entity_id
_entity_poly.type
_entity_poly.pdbx_seq_one_letter_code
_entity_poly.pdbx_strand_id
1 'polypeptide(L)'
;MSGMADADPSDGLWSWCVAGRLDAALVRDALSGALQRPVTTLDVPVADAVLCDVWHVGGDFPTAVECFLAPGELTEATIASAVAVRLGADLLLPDDTLNPTRYVLAEPDGTLRAVHVDEVETDDGMERRHVRPCTGSDPACARGPGCSRSRYKPAPTPERPAAA
;
A
#
# COMPACT_ATOMS: atom_id res chain seq x y z
N MET A 1 -1.08 24.26 -27.75
CA MET A 1 -2.17 23.27 -27.60
C MET A 1 -1.75 22.33 -26.48
N SER A 2 -1.95 22.74 -25.23
CA SER A 2 -1.61 21.93 -24.06
C SER A 2 -2.66 20.82 -23.97
N GLY A 3 -2.23 19.57 -24.15
CA GLY A 3 -3.03 18.44 -23.75
C GLY A 3 -3.18 18.52 -22.24
N MET A 4 -4.41 18.76 -21.76
CA MET A 4 -4.81 18.30 -20.45
C MET A 4 -4.59 16.78 -20.48
N ALA A 5 -3.45 16.31 -19.98
CA ALA A 5 -3.43 14.96 -19.46
C ALA A 5 -4.48 14.97 -18.35
N ASP A 6 -5.47 14.08 -18.43
CA ASP A 6 -6.29 13.75 -17.28
C ASP A 6 -5.31 13.36 -16.17
N ALA A 7 -5.02 14.31 -15.27
CA ALA A 7 -4.28 14.01 -14.06
C ALA A 7 -5.10 12.96 -13.33
N ASP A 8 -4.44 11.87 -12.94
CA ASP A 8 -5.10 10.85 -12.14
C ASP A 8 -5.65 11.57 -10.89
N PRO A 9 -6.95 11.46 -10.54
CA PRO A 9 -7.47 12.10 -9.34
C PRO A 9 -6.76 11.61 -8.06
N SER A 10 -5.97 10.53 -8.13
CA SER A 10 -5.07 10.05 -7.09
C SER A 10 -3.60 10.46 -7.27
N ASP A 11 -3.25 11.29 -8.26
CA ASP A 11 -1.89 11.81 -8.43
C ASP A 11 -1.43 12.49 -7.14
N GLY A 12 -0.45 11.88 -6.49
CA GLY A 12 0.12 12.37 -5.24
C GLY A 12 -0.59 11.89 -3.96
N LEU A 13 -1.54 10.95 -4.03
CA LEU A 13 -2.12 10.27 -2.86
C LEU A 13 -1.69 8.80 -2.81
N TRP A 14 -1.05 8.38 -1.73
CA TRP A 14 -0.77 6.97 -1.42
C TRP A 14 -1.44 6.58 -0.11
N SER A 15 -2.10 5.42 -0.08
CA SER A 15 -2.84 4.94 1.09
C SER A 15 -2.39 3.54 1.47
N TRP A 16 -1.81 3.35 2.65
CA TRP A 16 -1.26 2.07 3.10
C TRP A 16 -1.83 1.61 4.44
N CYS A 17 -1.68 0.33 4.73
CA CYS A 17 -1.93 -0.23 6.05
C CYS A 17 -0.74 -1.10 6.49
N VAL A 18 -0.20 -0.88 7.69
CA VAL A 18 0.97 -1.59 8.21
C VAL A 18 0.58 -2.53 9.35
N ALA A 19 1.20 -3.70 9.37
CA ALA A 19 1.07 -4.66 10.45
C ALA A 19 1.64 -4.10 11.76
N GLY A 20 0.93 -4.34 12.85
CA GLY A 20 1.25 -3.79 14.16
C GLY A 20 0.83 -2.34 14.36
N ARG A 21 0.70 -1.92 15.61
CA ARG A 21 0.39 -0.53 16.00
C ARG A 21 1.69 0.26 16.13
N LEU A 22 2.05 0.99 15.08
CA LEU A 22 3.30 1.75 15.00
C LEU A 22 3.08 3.21 15.37
N ASP A 23 4.12 3.82 15.94
CA ASP A 23 4.13 5.25 16.24
C ASP A 23 4.23 6.08 14.94
N ALA A 24 3.51 7.20 14.89
CA ALA A 24 3.46 8.06 13.71
C ALA A 24 4.84 8.63 13.34
N ALA A 25 5.69 8.96 14.32
CA ALA A 25 7.04 9.44 14.05
C ALA A 25 7.90 8.34 13.42
N LEU A 26 7.79 7.10 13.90
CA LEU A 26 8.50 5.96 13.31
C LEU A 26 8.11 5.74 11.84
N VAL A 27 6.81 5.80 11.52
CA VAL A 27 6.32 5.66 10.14
C VAL A 27 6.84 6.79 9.26
N ARG A 28 6.78 8.04 9.72
CA ARG A 28 7.27 9.20 8.98
C ARG A 28 8.78 9.16 8.76
N ASP A 29 9.55 8.72 9.75
CA ASP A 29 11.00 8.56 9.64
C ASP A 29 11.37 7.48 8.61
N ALA A 30 10.66 6.35 8.62
CA ALA A 30 10.85 5.30 7.62
C ALA A 30 10.50 5.78 6.21
N LEU A 31 9.38 6.50 6.06
CA LEU A 31 8.96 7.09 4.79
C LEU A 31 9.96 8.15 4.30
N SER A 32 10.41 9.04 5.18
CA SER A 32 11.42 10.05 4.85
C SER A 32 12.73 9.41 4.40
N GLY A 33 13.17 8.37 5.12
CA GLY A 33 14.35 7.59 4.75
C GLY A 33 14.19 6.83 3.43
N ALA A 34 12.99 6.38 3.07
CA ALA A 34 12.71 5.72 1.79
C ALA A 34 12.68 6.72 0.63
N LEU A 35 12.05 7.88 0.84
CA LEU A 35 11.94 8.95 -0.15
C LEU A 35 13.23 9.76 -0.32
N GLN A 36 14.12 9.75 0.69
CA GLN A 36 15.25 10.68 0.79
C GLN A 36 14.79 12.15 0.76
N ARG A 37 13.62 12.42 1.35
CA ARG A 37 12.96 13.74 1.36
C ARG A 37 12.24 13.97 2.70
N PRO A 38 12.01 15.23 3.09
CA PRO A 38 11.25 15.53 4.30
C PRO A 38 9.83 14.97 4.23
N VAL A 39 9.37 14.45 5.37
CA VAL A 39 7.98 14.03 5.59
C VAL A 39 7.47 14.75 6.83
N THR A 40 6.29 15.36 6.73
CA THR A 40 5.66 16.13 7.81
C THR A 40 4.17 15.84 7.89
N THR A 41 3.43 16.46 8.81
CA THR A 41 1.97 16.33 8.92
C THR A 41 1.25 17.42 8.15
N LEU A 42 -0.06 17.24 7.93
CA LEU A 42 -0.93 18.29 7.40
C LEU A 42 -0.95 19.56 8.29
N ASP A 43 -0.80 19.41 9.61
CA ASP A 43 -0.81 20.53 10.56
C ASP A 43 0.44 21.43 10.50
N VAL A 44 1.55 20.89 9.99
CA VAL A 44 2.84 21.60 9.92
C VAL A 44 3.43 21.44 8.51
N PRO A 45 2.80 22.02 7.47
CA PRO A 45 3.25 21.84 6.11
C PRO A 45 4.59 22.53 5.88
N VAL A 46 5.51 21.83 5.21
CA VAL A 46 6.83 22.32 4.82
C VAL A 46 6.92 22.25 3.30
N ALA A 47 7.55 23.27 2.68
CA ALA A 47 7.76 23.27 1.23
C ALA A 47 8.53 22.01 0.79
N ASP A 48 8.10 21.41 -0.32
CA ASP A 48 8.69 20.22 -0.95
C ASP A 48 8.68 18.93 -0.10
N ALA A 49 7.96 18.92 1.03
CA ALA A 49 7.74 17.77 1.88
C ALA A 49 6.52 16.95 1.45
N VAL A 50 6.60 15.64 1.64
CA VAL A 50 5.41 14.77 1.59
C VAL A 50 4.65 14.92 2.91
N LEU A 51 3.33 15.08 2.84
CA LEU A 51 2.48 15.15 4.03
C LEU A 51 2.03 13.74 4.36
N CYS A 52 2.13 13.32 5.62
CA CYS A 52 1.86 11.96 6.05
C CYS A 52 1.04 11.98 7.34
N ASP A 53 -0.17 11.47 7.23
CA ASP A 53 -1.05 11.22 8.35
C ASP A 53 -1.05 9.73 8.69
N VAL A 54 -1.07 9.46 9.99
CA VAL A 54 -1.02 8.11 10.55
C VAL A 54 -2.05 8.02 11.65
N TRP A 55 -2.91 7.01 11.57
CA TRP A 55 -3.90 6.71 12.61
C TRP A 55 -4.05 5.20 12.76
N HIS A 56 -4.84 4.79 13.76
CA HIS A 56 -5.02 3.39 14.08
C HIS A 56 -6.46 2.93 13.91
N VAL A 57 -6.62 1.76 13.32
CA VAL A 57 -7.85 0.98 13.22
C VAL A 57 -7.67 -0.37 13.95
N GLY A 58 -8.66 -1.25 13.89
CA GLY A 58 -8.52 -2.64 14.32
C GLY A 58 -7.96 -3.56 13.21
N GLY A 59 -7.97 -4.87 13.47
CA GLY A 59 -7.48 -5.88 12.52
C GLY A 59 -5.98 -6.18 12.59
N ASP A 60 -5.49 -6.88 11.57
CA ASP A 60 -4.11 -7.38 11.49
C ASP A 60 -3.14 -6.30 10.98
N PHE A 61 -3.67 -5.28 10.26
CA PHE A 61 -2.94 -4.13 9.73
C PHE A 61 -3.48 -2.82 10.34
N PRO A 62 -3.31 -2.62 11.66
CA PRO A 62 -4.01 -1.58 12.37
C PRO A 62 -3.42 -0.18 12.15
N THR A 63 -2.24 -0.02 11.53
CA THR A 63 -1.67 1.32 11.28
C THR A 63 -2.01 1.78 9.87
N ALA A 64 -2.96 2.70 9.74
CA ALA A 64 -3.31 3.32 8.48
C ALA A 64 -2.40 4.53 8.21
N VAL A 65 -1.98 4.68 6.96
CA VAL A 65 -1.06 5.73 6.51
C VAL A 65 -1.60 6.36 5.24
N GLU A 66 -1.77 7.67 5.24
CA GLU A 66 -2.03 8.44 4.03
C GLU A 66 -0.89 9.40 3.75
N CYS A 67 -0.36 9.33 2.54
CA CYS A 67 0.67 10.24 2.04
C CYS A 67 0.05 11.15 0.99
N PHE A 68 0.17 12.46 1.18
CA PHE A 68 -0.27 13.48 0.23
C PHE A 68 0.93 14.18 -0.39
N LEU A 69 0.73 14.73 -1.58
CA LEU A 69 1.78 15.36 -2.40
C LEU A 69 2.92 14.38 -2.70
N ALA A 70 2.57 13.10 -2.84
CA ALA A 70 3.55 12.07 -3.16
C ALA A 70 4.20 12.33 -4.54
N PRO A 71 5.50 12.08 -4.71
CA PRO A 71 6.21 12.44 -5.94
C PRO A 71 5.80 11.54 -7.11
N GLY A 72 5.25 12.13 -8.17
CA GLY A 72 4.73 11.39 -9.33
C GLY A 72 5.79 10.65 -10.16
N GLU A 73 7.07 11.01 -10.01
CA GLU A 73 8.19 10.31 -10.64
C GLU A 73 8.58 9.00 -9.92
N LEU A 74 8.08 8.78 -8.71
CA LEU A 74 8.37 7.60 -7.90
C LEU A 74 7.22 6.60 -7.96
N THR A 75 7.57 5.32 -8.13
CA THR A 75 6.57 4.26 -8.09
C THR A 75 6.19 3.94 -6.64
N GLU A 76 4.93 4.13 -6.27
CA GLU A 76 4.39 3.88 -4.92
C GLU A 76 4.89 2.56 -4.33
N ALA A 77 4.74 1.46 -5.06
CA ALA A 77 5.09 0.14 -4.56
C ALA A 77 6.59 -0.06 -4.23
N THR A 78 7.47 0.65 -4.95
CA THR A 78 8.91 0.62 -4.63
C THR A 78 9.17 1.35 -3.32
N ILE A 79 8.49 2.47 -3.08
CA ILE A 79 8.58 3.20 -1.81
C ILE A 79 7.96 2.39 -0.67
N ALA A 80 6.78 1.82 -0.87
CA ALA A 80 6.11 0.94 0.09
C ALA A 80 6.99 -0.26 0.48
N SER A 81 7.63 -0.94 -0.48
CA SER A 81 8.63 -1.99 -0.21
C SER A 81 9.80 -1.47 0.63
N ALA A 82 10.38 -0.32 0.26
CA ALA A 82 11.48 0.29 0.99
C ALA A 82 11.11 0.73 2.42
N VAL A 83 9.83 1.09 2.65
CA VAL A 83 9.27 1.41 3.97
C VAL A 83 9.04 0.14 4.78
N ALA A 84 8.47 -0.92 4.20
CA ALA A 84 8.27 -2.22 4.85
C ALA A 84 9.61 -2.78 5.39
N VAL A 85 10.68 -2.70 4.59
CA VAL A 85 12.04 -3.07 5.00
C VAL A 85 12.54 -2.24 6.18
N ARG A 86 12.32 -0.92 6.17
CA ARG A 86 12.78 -0.02 7.25
C ARG A 86 12.00 -0.22 8.55
N LEU A 87 10.71 -0.49 8.45
CA LEU A 87 9.85 -0.77 9.60
C LEU A 87 10.03 -2.19 10.12
N GLY A 88 10.53 -3.11 9.29
CA GLY A 88 10.57 -4.53 9.61
C GLY A 88 9.17 -5.14 9.73
N ALA A 89 8.19 -4.60 9.01
CA ALA A 89 6.77 -4.95 9.11
C ALA A 89 6.11 -5.11 7.73
N ASP A 90 5.13 -6.02 7.68
CA ASP A 90 4.26 -6.20 6.52
C ASP A 90 3.43 -4.92 6.25
N LEU A 91 3.33 -4.51 4.99
CA LEU A 91 2.61 -3.30 4.56
C LEU A 91 1.73 -3.62 3.35
N LEU A 92 0.44 -3.31 3.45
CA LEU A 92 -0.54 -3.41 2.38
C LEU A 92 -0.66 -2.07 1.64
N LEU A 93 -0.62 -2.12 0.31
CA LEU A 93 -0.97 -1.01 -0.56
C LEU A 93 -2.01 -1.44 -1.61
N PRO A 94 -2.85 -0.52 -2.10
CA PRO A 94 -3.82 -0.79 -3.15
C PRO A 94 -3.19 -1.45 -4.35
N ASP A 95 -3.93 -2.38 -4.93
CA ASP A 95 -3.57 -3.03 -6.18
C ASP A 95 -4.19 -2.31 -7.39
N ASP A 96 -3.63 -2.53 -8.57
CA ASP A 96 -4.03 -1.90 -9.83
C ASP A 96 -5.30 -2.50 -10.47
N THR A 97 -5.97 -3.43 -9.78
CA THR A 97 -7.15 -4.15 -10.31
C THR A 97 -8.49 -3.58 -9.91
N LEU A 98 -8.52 -2.55 -9.06
CA LEU A 98 -9.75 -1.99 -8.44
C LEU A 98 -10.58 -3.04 -7.69
N ASN A 99 -10.01 -4.21 -7.37
CA ASN A 99 -10.67 -5.21 -6.55
C ASN A 99 -10.52 -4.80 -5.08
N PRO A 100 -11.62 -4.49 -4.37
CA PRO A 100 -11.55 -3.91 -3.04
C PRO A 100 -10.91 -4.84 -2.01
N THR A 101 -10.92 -6.15 -2.25
CA THR A 101 -10.35 -7.15 -1.35
C THR A 101 -8.94 -7.58 -1.76
N ARG A 102 -8.36 -6.98 -2.80
CA ARG A 102 -7.05 -7.35 -3.35
C ARG A 102 -6.05 -6.24 -3.11
N TYR A 103 -4.91 -6.63 -2.55
CA TYR A 103 -3.84 -5.74 -2.19
C TYR A 103 -2.52 -6.26 -2.73
N VAL A 104 -1.53 -5.40 -2.74
CA VAL A 104 -0.13 -5.78 -2.79
C VAL A 104 0.38 -5.78 -1.36
N LEU A 105 1.01 -6.87 -0.95
CA LEU A 105 1.73 -6.99 0.30
C LEU A 105 3.22 -6.78 0.04
N ALA A 106 3.77 -5.74 0.67
CA ALA A 106 5.19 -5.53 0.84
C ALA A 106 5.65 -6.18 2.15
N GLU A 107 6.57 -7.13 2.03
CA GLU A 107 7.12 -7.86 3.18
C GLU A 107 8.40 -7.18 3.72
N PRO A 108 8.80 -7.45 4.97
CA PRO A 108 10.02 -6.91 5.58
C PRO A 108 11.33 -7.18 4.83
N ASP A 109 11.34 -8.16 3.93
CA ASP A 109 12.49 -8.50 3.09
C ASP A 109 12.52 -7.74 1.75
N GLY A 110 11.50 -6.89 1.50
CA GLY A 110 11.33 -6.12 0.28
C GLY A 110 10.51 -6.81 -0.80
N THR A 111 10.08 -8.05 -0.58
CA THR A 111 9.23 -8.80 -1.51
C THR A 111 7.88 -8.13 -1.69
N LEU A 112 7.40 -8.09 -2.94
CA LEU A 112 6.06 -7.65 -3.29
C LEU A 112 5.22 -8.82 -3.82
N ARG A 113 4.04 -9.05 -3.23
CA ARG A 113 3.13 -10.13 -3.65
C ARG A 113 1.67 -9.70 -3.62
N ALA A 114 0.88 -10.20 -4.57
CA ALA A 114 -0.56 -9.99 -4.55
C ALA A 114 -1.21 -10.87 -3.47
N VAL A 115 -2.08 -10.29 -2.67
CA VAL A 115 -2.83 -10.95 -1.59
C VAL A 115 -4.30 -10.56 -1.62
N HIS A 116 -5.12 -11.36 -0.97
CA HIS A 116 -6.48 -11.00 -0.57
C HIS A 116 -6.54 -10.79 0.93
N VAL A 117 -7.41 -9.88 1.33
CA VAL A 117 -7.74 -9.63 2.74
C VAL A 117 -9.25 -9.59 2.91
N ASP A 118 -9.71 -9.91 4.10
CA ASP A 118 -11.08 -9.64 4.52
C ASP A 118 -11.14 -8.21 5.05
N GLU A 119 -12.11 -7.45 4.53
CA GLU A 119 -12.37 -6.07 4.92
C GLU A 119 -13.63 -5.99 5.79
N VAL A 120 -13.55 -5.27 6.91
CA VAL A 120 -14.68 -5.02 7.81
C VAL A 120 -14.72 -3.53 8.15
N GLU A 121 -15.77 -2.83 7.71
CA GLU A 121 -16.00 -1.44 8.09
C GLU A 121 -16.44 -1.38 9.57
N THR A 122 -15.82 -0.49 10.33
CA THR A 122 -16.13 -0.25 11.75
C THR A 122 -16.22 1.26 12.01
N ASP A 123 -16.65 1.66 13.22
CA ASP A 123 -16.71 3.07 13.60
C ASP A 123 -15.31 3.75 13.60
N ASP A 124 -14.25 2.97 13.79
CA ASP A 124 -12.86 3.45 13.75
C ASP A 124 -12.27 3.45 12.33
N GLY A 125 -12.99 2.90 11.35
CA GLY A 125 -12.60 2.74 9.96
C GLY A 125 -12.49 1.28 9.51
N MET A 126 -11.94 1.09 8.31
CA MET A 126 -11.86 -0.21 7.66
C MET A 126 -10.73 -1.09 8.26
N GLU A 127 -11.09 -2.22 8.85
CA GLU A 127 -10.15 -3.24 9.33
C GLU A 127 -9.76 -4.20 8.21
N ARG A 128 -8.46 -4.59 8.15
CA ARG A 128 -7.97 -5.65 7.27
C ARG A 128 -7.54 -6.87 8.08
N ARG A 129 -8.03 -8.05 7.70
CA ARG A 129 -7.78 -9.31 8.39
C ARG A 129 -7.51 -10.46 7.44
N HIS A 130 -6.92 -11.54 7.96
CA HIS A 130 -6.76 -12.83 7.29
C HIS A 130 -6.12 -12.72 5.91
N VAL A 131 -4.89 -12.20 5.85
CA VAL A 131 -4.13 -12.15 4.60
C VAL A 131 -3.98 -13.55 4.01
N ARG A 132 -4.32 -13.67 2.73
CA ARG A 132 -4.18 -14.91 1.94
C ARG A 132 -3.47 -14.60 0.63
N PRO A 133 -2.49 -15.43 0.19
CA PRO A 133 -1.89 -15.26 -1.13
C PRO A 133 -2.96 -15.26 -2.24
N CYS A 134 -2.85 -14.32 -3.17
CA CYS A 134 -3.70 -14.32 -4.36
C CYS A 134 -3.23 -15.44 -5.28
N THR A 135 -4.07 -16.46 -5.50
CA THR A 135 -3.77 -17.59 -6.39
C THR A 135 -4.52 -17.55 -7.71
N GLY A 136 -5.33 -16.52 -7.93
CA GLY A 136 -6.21 -16.41 -9.09
C GLY A 136 -7.46 -17.30 -8.99
N SER A 137 -7.55 -18.15 -7.95
CA SER A 137 -8.69 -19.02 -7.67
C SER A 137 -9.61 -18.50 -6.56
N ASP A 138 -9.24 -17.39 -5.92
CA ASP A 138 -10.10 -16.73 -4.92
C ASP A 138 -11.42 -16.29 -5.57
N PRO A 139 -12.59 -16.47 -4.92
CA PRO A 139 -13.87 -16.01 -5.45
C PRO A 139 -13.88 -14.53 -5.86
N ALA A 140 -13.11 -13.67 -5.17
CA ALA A 140 -12.95 -12.27 -5.51
C ALA A 140 -12.21 -12.07 -6.84
N CYS A 141 -11.33 -12.98 -7.25
CA CYS A 141 -10.64 -12.93 -8.54
C CYS A 141 -11.56 -13.13 -9.74
N ALA A 142 -12.75 -13.71 -9.54
CA ALA A 142 -13.74 -13.89 -10.60
C ALA A 142 -14.64 -12.66 -10.82
N ARG A 143 -14.58 -11.65 -9.93
CA ARG A 143 -15.41 -10.43 -9.99
C ARG A 143 -14.56 -9.25 -10.49
N GLY A 144 -15.01 -8.55 -11.55
CA GLY A 144 -14.27 -7.40 -12.12
C GLY A 144 -13.02 -7.82 -12.92
N PRO A 145 -12.13 -6.93 -13.38
CA PRO A 145 -11.19 -7.15 -14.51
C PRO A 145 -10.20 -8.32 -14.37
N GLY A 146 -10.21 -9.04 -13.25
CA GLY A 146 -9.51 -10.29 -13.02
C GLY A 146 -8.10 -10.05 -12.48
N CYS A 147 -7.73 -10.81 -11.45
CA CYS A 147 -6.40 -10.75 -10.82
C CYS A 147 -5.25 -10.97 -11.82
N SER A 148 -5.52 -11.59 -12.98
CA SER A 148 -4.54 -11.85 -14.03
C SER A 148 -4.10 -10.61 -14.82
N ARG A 149 -4.84 -9.50 -14.78
CA ARG A 149 -4.47 -8.26 -15.49
C ARG A 149 -3.51 -7.37 -14.72
N SER A 150 -3.41 -7.58 -13.41
CA SER A 150 -2.50 -6.85 -12.54
C SER A 150 -1.04 -6.96 -12.94
N ARG A 151 -0.26 -5.92 -12.63
CA ARG A 151 1.21 -6.00 -12.62
C ARG A 151 1.73 -7.01 -11.59
N TYR A 152 0.96 -7.28 -10.52
CA TYR A 152 1.29 -8.28 -9.49
C TYR A 152 0.51 -9.56 -9.75
N LYS A 153 1.14 -10.51 -10.44
CA LYS A 153 0.48 -11.76 -10.83
C LYS A 153 0.18 -12.66 -9.61
N PRO A 154 -0.95 -13.40 -9.64
CA PRO A 154 -1.24 -14.43 -8.65
C PRO A 154 -0.20 -15.56 -8.62
N ALA A 155 0.00 -16.19 -7.46
CA ALA A 155 0.90 -17.33 -7.30
C ALA A 155 0.15 -18.67 -7.33
N PRO A 156 0.67 -19.73 -7.97
CA PRO A 156 1.90 -19.75 -8.76
C PRO A 156 1.66 -19.19 -10.16
N THR A 157 2.47 -18.23 -10.58
CA THR A 157 2.67 -17.92 -12.00
C THR A 157 3.99 -18.55 -12.42
N PRO A 158 4.17 -18.98 -13.69
CA PRO A 158 5.39 -19.66 -14.14
C PRO A 158 6.70 -18.90 -13.84
N GLU A 159 6.63 -17.57 -13.72
CA GLU A 159 7.75 -16.68 -13.40
C GLU A 159 8.12 -16.64 -11.91
N ARG A 160 7.31 -17.24 -11.02
CA ARG A 160 7.55 -17.31 -9.58
C ARG A 160 6.97 -18.60 -8.97
N PRO A 161 7.82 -19.61 -8.67
CA PRO A 161 7.37 -20.80 -7.96
C PRO A 161 6.76 -20.42 -6.60
N ALA A 162 5.81 -21.22 -6.12
CA ALA A 162 5.39 -21.12 -4.72
C ALA A 162 6.62 -21.31 -3.82
N ALA A 163 6.81 -20.44 -2.83
CA ALA A 163 7.85 -20.63 -1.82
C ALA A 163 7.63 -22.01 -1.18
N ALA A 164 8.69 -22.82 -1.17
CA ALA A 164 8.70 -24.22 -0.71
C ALA A 164 8.62 -24.32 0.81
#